data_AF-A0A1F7ADL8-F1
#
_entry.id   AF-A0A1F7ADL8-F1
#
_cell.length_a   1.000
_cell.length_b   1.000
_cell.length_c   1.000
_cell.angle_alpha   90.00
_cell.angle_beta   90.00
_cell.angle_gamma   90.00
#
_symmetry.space_group_name_H-M   'P 1'
#
loop_
_entity.id
_entity.type
_entity.pdbx_description
1 polymer ?
#
loop_
_entity_poly.entity_id
_entity_poly.type
_entity_poly.pdbx_seq_one_letter_code
_entity_poly.pdbx_strand_id
1 'polypeptide(L)' 'MLFNPFKYQYETSYLNDEDNSAVLLLRKGSLEEKIRLPKTLLPLDAKPGDHFILNLQSPENAQQTEAESLKKLLEELTR' A
#
# COMPACT_ATOMS: atom_id res chain seq x y z
N MET A 1 16.78 15.24 -2.69
CA MET A 1 16.09 14.71 -1.50
C MET A 1 15.74 13.25 -1.78
N LEU A 2 16.11 12.32 -0.90
CA LEU A 2 15.79 10.90 -1.10
C LEU A 2 14.28 10.65 -0.87
N PHE A 3 13.67 9.88 -1.76
CA PHE A 3 12.29 9.40 -1.64
C PHE A 3 12.18 8.47 -0.42
N ASN A 4 11.45 8.89 0.63
CA ASN A 4 11.15 8.02 1.78
C ASN A 4 9.69 7.54 1.67
N PRO A 5 9.46 6.29 1.21
CA PRO A 5 8.13 5.75 0.97
C PRO A 5 7.29 5.58 2.23
N PHE A 6 7.88 5.48 3.42
CA PHE A 6 7.15 5.08 4.64
C PHE A 6 6.73 6.26 5.53
N LYS A 7 7.12 7.48 5.15
CA LYS A 7 6.87 8.69 5.95
C LYS A 7 5.61 9.45 5.51
N TYR A 8 5.01 9.06 4.38
CA TYR A 8 3.95 9.85 3.74
C TYR A 8 2.84 8.96 3.19
N GLN A 9 1.63 9.52 3.20
CA GLN A 9 0.47 9.00 2.51
C GLN A 9 0.53 9.49 1.05
N TYR A 10 0.42 8.58 0.10
CA TYR A 10 0.53 8.91 -1.32
C TYR A 10 -0.86 8.85 -1.97
N GLU A 11 -1.21 9.92 -2.67
CA GLU A 11 -2.34 9.87 -3.59
C GLU A 11 -1.88 9.14 -4.84
N THR A 12 -2.67 8.15 -5.26
CA THR A 12 -2.36 7.33 -6.42
C THR A 12 -3.50 7.32 -7.39
N SER A 13 -3.21 7.49 -8.67
CA SER A 13 -4.21 7.35 -9.74
C SER A 13 -3.87 6.11 -10.56
N TYR A 14 -4.83 5.23 -10.75
CA TYR A 14 -4.65 4.08 -11.62
C TYR A 14 -4.74 4.51 -13.07
N LEU A 15 -3.66 4.32 -13.82
CA LEU A 15 -3.56 4.80 -15.19
C LEU A 15 -4.08 3.76 -16.17
N ASN A 16 -3.51 2.56 -16.13
CA ASN A 16 -3.78 1.50 -17.09
C ASN A 16 -3.12 0.19 -16.64
N ASP A 17 -3.51 -0.87 -17.34
CA ASP A 17 -2.85 -2.17 -17.27
C ASP A 17 -1.71 -2.27 -18.29
N GLU A 18 -0.60 -2.85 -17.85
CA GLU A 18 0.51 -3.30 -18.70
C GLU A 18 0.83 -4.75 -18.35
N ASP A 19 0.58 -5.67 -19.30
CA ASP A 19 0.77 -7.11 -19.12
C ASP A 19 0.04 -7.66 -17.87
N ASN A 20 0.82 -8.14 -16.88
CA ASN A 20 0.37 -8.68 -15.59
C ASN A 20 0.44 -7.66 -14.44
N SER A 21 0.76 -6.41 -14.74
CA SER A 21 0.88 -5.34 -13.75
C SER A 21 -0.13 -4.23 -14.01
N ALA A 22 -0.53 -3.55 -12.94
CA ALA A 22 -1.21 -2.28 -12.99
C ALA A 22 -0.19 -1.15 -12.84
N VAL A 23 -0.37 -0.10 -13.63
CA VAL A 23 0.45 1.11 -13.56
C VAL A 23 -0.29 2.17 -12.75
N LEU A 24 0.31 2.60 -11.64
CA LEU A 24 -0.21 3.68 -10.80
C LEU A 24 0.69 4.91 -10.91
N LEU A 25 0.08 6.09 -10.92
CA LEU A 25 0.77 7.37 -10.77
C LEU A 25 0.72 7.79 -9.30
N LEU A 26 1.86 7.80 -8.61
CA LEU A 26 2.00 8.38 -7.28
C LEU A 26 2.18 9.89 -7.38
N ARG A 27 1.36 10.64 -6.65
CA ARG A 27 1.55 12.06 -6.38
C ARG A 27 1.94 12.30 -4.95
N LYS A 28 2.96 13.14 -4.78
CA LYS A 28 3.32 13.72 -3.49
C LYS A 28 3.77 15.16 -3.67
N GLY A 29 2.86 16.11 -3.44
CA GLY A 29 3.12 17.52 -3.70
C GLY A 29 3.40 17.75 -5.19
N SER A 30 4.57 18.30 -5.52
CA SER A 30 5.01 18.52 -6.91
C SER A 30 5.67 17.31 -7.56
N LEU A 31 5.83 16.20 -6.83
CA LEU A 31 6.54 15.02 -7.32
C LEU A 31 5.54 13.98 -7.83
N GLU A 32 5.69 13.61 -9.10
CA GLU A 32 4.92 12.57 -9.76
C GLU A 32 5.85 11.40 -10.15
N GLU A 33 5.48 10.19 -9.77
CA GLU A 33 6.26 8.98 -10.07
C GLU A 33 5.33 7.84 -10.50
N LYS A 34 5.70 7.11 -11.55
CA LYS A 34 4.95 5.95 -12.01
C LYS A 34 5.49 4.70 -11.34
N ILE A 35 4.61 3.94 -10.68
CA ILE A 35 4.95 2.64 -10.11
C ILE A 35 4.17 1.54 -10.82
N ARG A 36 4.74 0.33 -10.83
CA ARG A 36 4.09 -0.88 -11.31
C ARG A 36 3.84 -1.80 -10.14
N LEU A 37 2.61 -2.25 -9.99
CA LEU A 37 2.21 -3.19 -8.95
C LEU A 37 1.48 -4.39 -9.58
N PRO A 38 1.57 -5.59 -8.99
CA PRO A 38 0.73 -6.71 -9.38
C PRO A 38 -0.76 -6.35 -9.27
N LYS A 39 -1.56 -6.74 -10.26
CA LYS A 39 -3.01 -6.50 -10.27
C LYS A 39 -3.73 -7.13 -9.08
N THR A 40 -3.16 -8.20 -8.50
CA THR A 40 -3.67 -8.87 -7.31
C THR A 40 -3.66 -8.00 -6.05
N LEU A 41 -2.86 -6.93 -6.03
CA LEU A 41 -2.81 -5.99 -4.92
C LEU A 41 -3.81 -4.83 -5.07
N LEU A 42 -4.45 -4.70 -6.25
CA LEU A 42 -5.51 -3.72 -6.44
C LEU A 42 -6.84 -4.22 -5.87
N PRO A 43 -7.72 -3.31 -5.45
CA PRO A 43 -9.12 -3.65 -5.20
C PRO A 43 -9.74 -4.33 -6.43
N LEU A 44 -10.59 -5.34 -6.21
CA LEU A 44 -11.23 -6.14 -7.27
C LEU A 44 -12.00 -5.28 -8.29
N ASP A 45 -12.49 -4.12 -7.85
CA ASP A 45 -13.33 -3.22 -8.64
C ASP A 45 -12.55 -2.04 -9.25
N ALA A 46 -11.22 -2.01 -9.10
CA ALA A 46 -10.38 -0.91 -9.55
C ALA A 46 -10.41 -0.76 -11.08
N LYS A 47 -10.63 0.46 -11.56
CA LYS A 47 -10.67 0.81 -12.98
C LYS A 47 -9.68 1.94 -13.31
N PRO A 48 -9.15 1.98 -14.55
CA PRO A 48 -8.37 3.11 -15.03
C PRO A 48 -9.11 4.44 -14.77
N GLY A 49 -8.42 5.39 -14.14
CA GLY A 49 -8.97 6.68 -13.69
C GLY A 49 -9.35 6.72 -12.20
N ASP A 50 -9.42 5.57 -11.53
CA ASP A 50 -9.71 5.53 -10.09
C ASP A 50 -8.53 6.07 -9.26
N HIS A 51 -8.87 6.68 -8.14
CA HIS A 51 -7.93 7.28 -7.21
C HIS A 51 -7.92 6.48 -5.90
N PHE A 52 -6.72 6.10 -5.46
CA PHE A 52 -6.50 5.36 -4.23
C PHE A 52 -5.50 6.09 -3.36
N ILE A 53 -5.62 5.85 -2.07
CA ILE A 53 -4.63 6.27 -1.11
C ILE A 53 -3.71 5.07 -0.85
N LEU A 54 -2.44 5.21 -1.21
CA LEU A 54 -1.41 4.22 -0.90
C LEU A 54 -0.77 4.59 0.44
N ASN A 55 -1.04 3.76 1.45
CA ASN A 55 -0.40 3.83 2.76
C ASN A 55 0.70 2.77 2.84
N LEU A 56 1.96 3.21 2.89
CA LEU A 56 3.10 2.32 3.08
C LEU A 56 3.51 2.35 4.55
N GLN A 57 3.35 1.23 5.24
CA GLN A 57 3.77 1.09 6.64
C GLN A 57 5.22 0.57 6.69
N SER A 58 6.03 1.10 7.60
CA SER A 58 7.36 0.52 7.84
C SER A 58 7.20 -0.87 8.48
N PRO A 59 8.07 -1.84 8.13
CA PRO A 59 8.02 -3.19 8.72
C PRO A 59 8.19 -3.18 10.25
N GLU A 60 8.90 -2.19 10.81
CA GLU A 60 9.05 -2.04 12.26
C GLU A 60 7.72 -1.73 12.98
N ASN A 61 6.83 -0.96 12.35
CA ASN A 61 5.49 -0.70 12.90
C ASN A 61 4.57 -1.91 12.73
N ALA A 62 4.69 -2.66 11.62
CA ALA A 62 3.90 -3.85 11.35
C ALA A 62 4.22 -5.00 12.34
N GLN A 63 5.49 -5.18 12.71
CA GLN A 63 5.91 -6.21 13.67
C GLN A 63 5.32 -6.02 15.08
N GLN A 64 5.16 -4.77 15.54
CA GLN A 64 4.53 -4.49 16.82
C GLN A 64 3.04 -4.86 16.81
N THR A 65 2.34 -4.58 15.71
CA THR A 65 0.91 -4.90 15.57
C THR A 65 0.69 -6.42 15.45
N GLU A 66 1.53 -7.12 14.69
CA GLU A 66 1.47 -8.58 14.57
C GLU A 66 1.77 -9.28 15.91
N ALA A 67 2.76 -8.79 16.66
CA ALA A 67 3.09 -9.34 17.98
C ALA A 67 1.93 -9.16 18.99
N GLU A 68 1.25 -8.01 18.98
CA GLU A 68 0.06 -7.78 19.81
C GLU A 68 -1.13 -8.64 19.38
N SER A 69 -1.35 -8.81 18.08
CA SER A 69 -2.39 -9.70 17.56
C SER A 69 -2.14 -11.16 17.93
N LEU A 70 -0.89 -11.63 17.83
CA LEU A 70 -0.49 -12.97 18.26
C LEU A 70 -0.69 -13.18 19.76
N LYS A 71 -0.36 -12.16 20.58
CA LYS A 71 -0.56 -12.21 22.02
C LYS A 71 -2.05 -12.34 22.38
N LYS A 72 -2.93 -11.56 21.72
CA LYS A 72 -4.38 -11.69 21.91
C LYS A 72 -4.91 -13.08 21.53
N LEU A 73 -4.47 -13.63 20.40
CA LEU A 73 -4.85 -14.99 19.98
C LEU A 73 -4.41 -16.05 20.98
N LEU A 74 -3.20 -15.92 21.54
CA LEU A 74 -2.70 -16.81 22.59
C LEU A 74 -3.54 -16.72 23.88
N GLU A 75 -3.95 -15.52 24.27
CA GLU A 75 -4.82 -15.29 25.44
C GLU A 75 -6.23 -15.86 25.24
N GLU A 76 -6.75 -15.85 24.01
CA GLU A 76 -8.04 -16.47 23.66
C GLU A 76 -7.99 -18.00 23.66
N LEU A 77 -6.89 -18.60 23.22
CA LEU A 77 -6.69 -20.06 23.18
C LEU A 77 -6.40 -20.69 24.55
N THR A 78 -5.94 -19.89 25.51
CA THR A 78 -5.60 -20.36 26.87
C THR A 78 -6.69 -20.10 27.91
N ARG A 79 -7.86 -19.59 27.46
CA ARG A 79 -9.11 -19.49 28.23
C ARG A 79 -10.07 -20.62 27.88
#